data_AF-A0ABD2MTW7-F1
#
_entry.id   AF-A0ABD2MTW7-F1
#
_cell.length_a   1.000
_cell.length_b   1.000
_cell.length_c   1.000
_cell.angle_alpha   90.00
_cell.angle_beta   90.00
_cell.angle_gamma   90.00
#
_symmetry.space_group_name_H-M   'P 1'
#
loop_
_entity.id
_entity.type
_entity.pdbx_description
1 polymer ?
#
loop_
_entity_poly.entity_id
_entity_poly.type
_entity_poly.pdbx_seq_one_letter_code
_entity_poly.pdbx_strand_id
1 'polypeptide(L)'
;MKQIFESHETVNKLLEDFSYLLFKCLTRNLESQENCEAQLFCKWDNIIQGDSLPKGCILQKILSVQMLDVEGTKYYSKFLNEKNSEWGYVKDLLKGLHPKMCVKCSLLTMSNAGKSRRNDFMFAPYLVAAVANDCSLMITLRKILGDMEESTMENIVESKYGKFVISIGVFDLYPKPMSTIRKHELRNKNYWNVIRL
;
A
#
# COMPACT_ATOMS: atom_id res chain seq x y z
N MET A 1 20.60 9.93 -16.38
CA MET A 1 19.49 10.40 -17.25
C MET A 1 19.88 10.34 -18.73
N LYS A 2 20.71 11.23 -19.27
CA LYS A 2 21.10 11.21 -20.69
C LYS A 2 21.74 9.90 -21.16
N GLN A 3 22.63 9.31 -20.35
CA GLN A 3 23.24 8.01 -20.62
C GLN A 3 22.25 6.83 -20.48
N ILE A 4 21.22 6.96 -19.63
CA ILE A 4 20.23 5.90 -19.39
C ILE A 4 19.22 5.84 -20.55
N PHE A 5 18.84 7.01 -21.07
CA PHE A 5 17.90 7.14 -22.18
C PHE A 5 18.57 7.26 -23.55
N GLU A 6 19.91 7.31 -23.60
CA GLU A 6 20.70 7.49 -24.83
C GLU A 6 20.17 8.65 -25.69
N SER A 7 19.79 9.75 -25.05
CA SER A 7 19.03 10.84 -25.68
C SER A 7 19.79 12.17 -25.64
N HIS A 8 19.68 12.91 -26.75
CA HIS A 8 20.22 14.27 -26.91
C HIS A 8 19.29 15.37 -26.37
N GLU A 9 18.13 15.00 -25.82
CA GLU A 9 17.15 15.95 -25.29
C GLU A 9 17.68 16.75 -24.08
N THR A 10 16.95 17.82 -23.76
CA THR A 10 17.23 18.63 -22.57
C THR A 10 16.94 17.83 -21.29
N VAL A 11 17.61 18.19 -20.20
CA VAL A 11 17.42 17.50 -18.90
C VAL A 11 15.97 17.60 -18.41
N ASN A 12 15.32 18.75 -18.60
CA ASN A 12 13.93 18.94 -18.21
C ASN A 12 12.98 18.01 -18.97
N LYS A 13 13.17 17.89 -20.28
CA LYS A 13 12.38 16.97 -21.10
C LYS A 13 12.55 15.51 -20.63
N LEU A 14 13.79 15.11 -20.36
CA LEU A 14 14.09 13.78 -19.83
C LEU A 14 13.45 13.53 -18.46
N LEU A 15 13.37 14.53 -17.59
CA LEU A 15 12.70 14.42 -16.28
C LEU A 15 11.19 14.23 -16.44
N GLU A 16 10.55 14.97 -17.35
CA GLU A 16 9.13 14.79 -17.66
C GLU A 16 8.86 13.37 -18.19
N ASP A 17 9.67 12.92 -19.16
CA ASP A 17 9.49 11.61 -19.79
C ASP A 17 9.75 10.47 -18.81
N PHE A 18 10.76 10.61 -17.93
CA PHE A 18 10.99 9.66 -16.85
C PHE A 18 9.83 9.64 -15.86
N SER A 19 9.29 10.80 -15.47
CA SER A 19 8.14 10.89 -14.57
C SER A 19 6.91 10.20 -15.17
N TYR A 20 6.69 10.38 -16.47
CA TYR A 20 5.62 9.71 -17.21
C TYR A 20 5.83 8.19 -17.28
N LEU A 21 7.06 7.73 -17.49
CA LEU A 21 7.41 6.31 -17.46
C LEU A 21 7.16 5.70 -16.07
N LEU A 22 7.56 6.39 -15.00
CA LEU A 22 7.29 5.95 -13.62
C LEU A 22 5.79 5.87 -13.33
N PHE A 23 5.02 6.88 -13.77
CA PHE A 23 3.56 6.86 -13.64
C PHE A 23 2.95 5.64 -14.33
N LYS A 24 3.37 5.33 -15.57
CA LYS A 24 2.95 4.12 -16.28
C LYS A 24 3.31 2.84 -15.52
N CYS A 25 4.49 2.78 -14.90
CA CYS A 25 4.88 1.62 -14.10
C CYS A 25 3.95 1.44 -12.90
N LEU A 26 3.75 2.50 -12.13
CA LEU A 26 2.98 2.49 -10.87
C LEU A 26 1.48 2.24 -11.08
N THR A 27 0.95 2.59 -12.24
CA THR A 27 -0.47 2.46 -12.57
C THR A 27 -0.80 1.21 -13.37
N ARG A 28 0.22 0.41 -13.74
CA ARG A 28 0.00 -0.86 -14.42
C ARG A 28 -0.45 -1.93 -13.44
N ASN A 29 -1.41 -2.75 -13.87
CA ASN A 29 -1.74 -3.98 -13.17
C ASN A 29 -0.73 -5.07 -13.60
N LEU A 30 0.09 -5.53 -12.64
CA LEU A 30 1.16 -6.51 -12.87
C LEU A 30 0.82 -7.92 -12.39
N GLU A 31 -0.36 -8.11 -11.81
CA GLU A 31 -0.79 -9.41 -11.29
C GLU A 31 -2.04 -9.91 -12.03
N SER A 32 -2.05 -11.22 -12.29
CA SER A 32 -3.25 -11.95 -12.67
C SER A 32 -4.21 -11.99 -11.47
N GLN A 33 -5.52 -11.88 -11.73
CA GLN A 33 -6.56 -11.67 -10.71
C GLN A 33 -6.42 -12.56 -9.47
N GLU A 34 -5.99 -11.99 -8.35
CA GLU A 34 -6.21 -12.61 -7.04
C GLU A 34 -7.69 -12.51 -6.68
N ASN A 35 -8.42 -13.61 -6.88
CA ASN A 35 -9.80 -13.73 -6.47
C ASN A 35 -9.88 -13.92 -4.94
N CYS A 36 -9.94 -12.81 -4.20
CA CYS A 36 -10.31 -12.83 -2.78
C CYS A 36 -11.71 -13.45 -2.64
N GLU A 37 -11.81 -14.67 -2.12
CA GLU A 37 -13.07 -15.43 -2.06
C GLU A 37 -14.15 -14.71 -1.25
N ALA A 38 -13.76 -13.95 -0.23
CA ALA A 38 -14.70 -13.22 0.59
C ALA A 38 -15.40 -12.09 -0.18
N GLN A 39 -14.72 -11.39 -1.09
CA GLN A 39 -15.18 -10.19 -1.84
C GLN A 39 -15.92 -9.09 -1.05
N LEU A 40 -16.10 -9.21 0.27
CA LEU A 40 -16.97 -8.37 1.10
C LEU A 40 -16.55 -6.90 1.04
N PHE A 41 -15.25 -6.63 1.20
CA PHE A 41 -14.72 -5.26 1.31
C PHE A 41 -13.71 -4.90 0.22
N CYS A 42 -13.17 -5.86 -0.54
CA CYS A 42 -12.44 -5.52 -1.78
C CYS A 42 -13.34 -4.78 -2.79
N LYS A 43 -14.67 -4.95 -2.68
CA LYS A 43 -15.65 -4.19 -3.49
C LYS A 43 -15.93 -2.78 -2.96
N TRP A 44 -15.70 -2.52 -1.67
CA TRP A 44 -15.84 -1.18 -1.08
C TRP A 44 -14.80 -0.19 -1.62
N ASP A 45 -13.62 -0.68 -2.00
CA ASP A 45 -12.60 0.15 -2.65
C ASP A 45 -13.11 0.78 -3.95
N ASN A 46 -13.93 0.07 -4.72
CA ASN A 46 -14.53 0.61 -5.95
C ASN A 46 -15.52 1.76 -5.67
N ILE A 47 -16.08 1.83 -4.45
CA ILE A 47 -17.06 2.86 -4.07
C ILE A 47 -16.32 4.11 -3.57
N ILE A 48 -15.25 3.94 -2.78
CA ILE A 48 -14.58 5.07 -2.13
C ILE A 48 -13.46 5.66 -2.99
N GLN A 49 -12.75 4.86 -3.78
CA GLN A 49 -11.62 5.34 -4.59
C GLN A 49 -12.06 5.99 -5.91
N GLY A 50 -13.31 5.78 -6.36
CA GLY A 50 -13.77 6.22 -7.68
C GLY A 50 -12.86 5.74 -8.82
N ASP A 51 -12.81 6.49 -9.93
CA ASP A 51 -11.93 6.22 -11.08
C ASP A 51 -10.51 6.80 -10.92
N SER A 52 -10.07 7.12 -9.70
CA SER A 52 -8.82 7.89 -9.49
C SER A 52 -7.53 7.09 -9.71
N LEU A 53 -7.56 5.76 -9.53
CA LEU A 53 -6.42 4.86 -9.77
C LEU A 53 -6.87 3.62 -10.56
N PRO A 54 -6.08 3.16 -11.55
CA PRO A 54 -6.43 1.95 -12.30
C PRO A 54 -6.53 0.71 -11.42
N LYS A 55 -7.55 -0.11 -11.69
CA LYS A 55 -7.82 -1.32 -10.93
C LYS A 55 -6.65 -2.31 -11.02
N GLY A 56 -6.24 -2.84 -9.87
CA GLY A 56 -5.16 -3.82 -9.74
C GLY A 56 -3.76 -3.21 -9.70
N CYS A 57 -3.59 -1.90 -9.92
CA CYS A 57 -2.28 -1.27 -9.81
C CYS A 57 -1.78 -1.26 -8.36
N ILE A 58 -0.45 -1.19 -8.19
CA ILE A 58 0.17 -1.26 -6.87
C ILE A 58 -0.26 -0.10 -5.95
N LEU A 59 -0.43 1.09 -6.52
CA LEU A 59 -0.90 2.27 -5.77
C LEU A 59 -2.30 2.06 -5.22
N GLN A 60 -3.19 1.45 -6.01
CA GLN A 60 -4.55 1.14 -5.57
C GLN A 60 -4.54 0.16 -4.38
N LYS A 61 -3.71 -0.88 -4.47
CA LYS A 61 -3.55 -1.90 -3.43
C LYS A 61 -3.03 -1.30 -2.12
N ILE A 62 -1.99 -0.46 -2.20
CA ILE A 62 -1.44 0.23 -1.03
C ILE A 62 -2.49 1.15 -0.42
N LEU A 63 -3.16 1.98 -1.23
CA LEU A 63 -4.21 2.88 -0.76
C LEU A 63 -5.34 2.12 -0.05
N SER A 64 -5.78 0.98 -0.59
CA SER A 64 -6.81 0.13 0.03
C SER A 64 -6.44 -0.30 1.45
N VAL A 65 -5.16 -0.57 1.72
CA VAL A 65 -4.64 -0.93 3.05
C VAL A 65 -4.48 0.30 3.94
N GLN A 66 -4.02 1.44 3.40
CA GLN A 66 -3.95 2.71 4.14
C GLN A 66 -5.34 3.13 4.65
N MET A 67 -6.38 2.88 3.86
CA MET A 67 -7.77 3.16 4.20
C MET A 67 -8.40 2.20 5.23
N LEU A 68 -7.64 1.24 5.78
CA LEU A 68 -8.08 0.49 6.96
C LEU A 68 -8.22 1.39 8.19
N ASP A 69 -7.49 2.51 8.23
CA ASP A 69 -7.68 3.52 9.27
C ASP A 69 -8.85 4.45 8.93
N VAL A 70 -10.01 4.18 9.54
CA VAL A 70 -11.23 5.01 9.40
C VAL A 70 -11.38 6.01 10.55
N GLU A 71 -10.82 5.70 11.72
CA GLU A 71 -11.12 6.40 12.98
C GLU A 71 -10.00 7.35 13.42
N GLY A 72 -8.75 7.07 13.01
CA GLY A 72 -7.57 7.84 13.34
C GLY A 72 -7.02 7.65 14.76
N THR A 73 -5.79 8.11 14.95
CA THR A 73 -5.03 8.07 16.23
C THR A 73 -5.80 8.46 17.49
N LYS A 74 -6.62 9.51 17.43
CA LYS A 74 -7.39 10.02 18.58
C LYS A 74 -8.42 9.02 19.08
N TYR A 75 -9.00 8.22 18.20
CA TYR A 75 -9.94 7.16 18.59
C TYR A 75 -9.20 6.04 19.32
N TYR A 76 -8.19 5.45 18.66
CA TYR A 76 -7.47 4.30 19.20
C TYR A 76 -6.72 4.61 20.50
N SER A 77 -6.14 5.81 20.63
CA SER A 77 -5.38 6.20 21.83
C SER A 77 -6.23 6.19 23.10
N LYS A 78 -7.55 6.40 23.03
CA LYS A 78 -8.46 6.34 24.20
C LYS A 78 -8.56 4.95 24.82
N PHE A 79 -8.30 3.91 24.03
CA PHE A 79 -8.46 2.52 24.47
C PHE A 79 -7.13 1.88 24.89
N LEU A 80 -6.01 2.55 24.61
CA LEU A 80 -4.68 2.09 25.03
C LEU A 80 -4.52 2.17 26.54
N ASN A 81 -4.17 1.06 27.14
CA ASN A 81 -3.82 0.93 28.54
C ASN A 81 -2.57 0.05 28.70
N GLU A 82 -2.00 0.04 29.90
CA GLU A 82 -0.74 -0.68 30.19
C GLU A 82 -0.85 -2.20 30.04
N LYS A 83 -2.06 -2.76 29.94
CA LYS A 83 -2.27 -4.20 29.76
C LYS A 83 -2.24 -4.63 28.29
N ASN A 84 -2.25 -3.69 27.35
CA ASN A 84 -2.15 -4.03 25.92
C ASN A 84 -0.74 -4.51 25.59
N SER A 85 -0.62 -5.63 24.90
CA SER A 85 0.68 -6.14 24.47
C SER A 85 1.17 -5.39 23.24
N GLU A 86 2.44 -4.97 23.23
CA GLU A 86 3.04 -4.26 22.08
C GLU A 86 2.84 -4.98 20.73
N TRP A 87 2.74 -6.32 20.77
CA TRP A 87 2.65 -7.20 19.61
C TRP A 87 1.48 -8.19 19.67
N GLY A 88 0.56 -8.03 20.62
CA GLY A 88 -0.57 -8.95 20.81
C GLY A 88 -1.42 -9.06 19.55
N TYR A 89 -1.73 -7.92 18.93
CA TYR A 89 -2.50 -7.84 17.69
C TYR A 89 -1.85 -8.63 16.53
N VAL A 90 -0.51 -8.70 16.46
CA VAL A 90 0.19 -9.45 15.41
C VAL A 90 -0.06 -10.95 15.55
N LYS A 91 0.02 -11.45 16.79
CA LYS A 91 -0.24 -12.87 17.06
C LYS A 91 -1.66 -13.26 16.69
N ASP A 92 -2.61 -12.38 16.99
CA ASP A 92 -4.02 -12.63 16.67
C ASP A 92 -4.28 -12.50 15.17
N LEU A 93 -3.66 -11.53 14.50
CA LEU A 93 -3.70 -11.40 13.05
C LEU A 93 -3.19 -12.66 12.36
N LEU A 94 -2.00 -13.15 12.71
CA LEU A 94 -1.42 -14.35 12.10
C LEU A 94 -2.29 -15.59 12.26
N LYS A 95 -3.04 -15.71 13.37
CA LYS A 95 -3.98 -16.83 13.58
C LYS A 95 -5.22 -16.75 12.71
N GLY A 96 -5.63 -15.56 12.28
CA GLY A 96 -6.86 -15.35 11.52
C GLY A 96 -6.66 -14.99 10.04
N LEU A 97 -5.43 -14.92 9.56
CA LEU A 97 -5.15 -14.79 8.13
C LEU A 97 -5.55 -16.08 7.41
N HIS A 98 -6.39 -15.95 6.38
CA HIS A 98 -6.79 -17.05 5.52
C HIS A 98 -6.07 -16.94 4.16
N PRO A 99 -5.43 -18.00 3.63
CA PRO A 99 -4.64 -17.94 2.40
C PRO A 99 -5.41 -17.45 1.16
N LYS A 100 -6.74 -17.57 1.17
CA LYS A 100 -7.62 -17.16 0.07
C LYS A 100 -8.31 -15.81 0.29
N MET A 101 -7.93 -15.08 1.34
CA MET A 101 -8.48 -13.77 1.67
C MET A 101 -7.36 -12.75 1.74
N CYS A 102 -7.61 -11.57 1.18
CA CYS A 102 -6.68 -10.46 1.37
C CYS A 102 -6.65 -10.03 2.86
N VAL A 103 -5.56 -9.36 3.25
CA VAL A 103 -5.36 -8.86 4.62
C VAL A 103 -6.54 -7.99 5.08
N LYS A 104 -7.04 -7.12 4.20
CA LYS A 104 -8.18 -6.24 4.49
C LYS A 104 -9.47 -7.01 4.82
N CYS A 105 -9.84 -7.99 3.98
CA CYS A 105 -11.03 -8.80 4.24
C CYS A 105 -10.85 -9.66 5.51
N SER A 106 -9.64 -10.18 5.75
CA SER A 106 -9.34 -10.96 6.96
C SER A 106 -9.54 -10.13 8.22
N LEU A 107 -8.96 -8.92 8.26
CA LEU A 107 -9.08 -7.99 9.38
C LEU A 107 -10.54 -7.67 9.72
N LEU A 108 -11.34 -7.38 8.70
CA LEU A 108 -12.73 -6.96 8.89
C LEU A 108 -13.65 -8.11 9.30
N THR A 109 -13.47 -9.30 8.72
CA THR A 109 -14.20 -10.51 9.14
C THR A 109 -13.92 -10.84 10.60
N MET A 110 -12.66 -10.78 11.01
CA MET A 110 -12.26 -11.03 12.40
C MET A 110 -12.80 -9.97 13.37
N SER A 111 -12.86 -8.71 12.94
CA SER A 111 -13.41 -7.61 13.74
C SER A 111 -14.92 -7.77 13.96
N ASN A 112 -15.65 -8.23 12.94
CA ASN A 112 -17.10 -8.47 13.03
C ASN A 112 -17.46 -9.74 13.82
N ALA A 113 -16.59 -10.76 13.83
CA ALA A 113 -16.80 -11.99 14.56
C ALA A 113 -16.61 -11.85 16.10
N GLY A 114 -15.86 -10.84 16.54
CA GLY A 114 -15.43 -10.69 17.93
C GLY A 114 -16.19 -9.64 18.74
N LYS A 115 -17.45 -9.89 19.10
CA LYS A 115 -18.23 -8.98 19.98
C LYS A 115 -17.94 -9.09 21.49
N SER A 116 -16.97 -9.90 21.97
CA SER A 116 -16.96 -10.26 23.41
C SER A 116 -15.70 -10.06 24.28
N ARG A 117 -14.54 -9.57 23.81
CA ARG A 117 -13.42 -9.21 24.72
C ARG A 117 -12.58 -8.04 24.22
N ARG A 118 -11.99 -7.27 25.15
CA ARG A 118 -10.85 -6.36 24.86
C ARG A 118 -9.75 -7.22 24.22
N ASN A 119 -9.68 -7.14 22.91
CA ASN A 119 -8.71 -7.85 22.11
C ASN A 119 -7.78 -6.80 21.49
N ASP A 120 -6.46 -6.95 21.66
CA ASP A 120 -5.46 -6.09 21.02
C ASP A 120 -5.66 -6.03 19.49
N PHE A 121 -6.37 -7.00 18.91
CA PHE A 121 -6.80 -7.00 17.52
C PHE A 121 -7.60 -5.75 17.09
N MET A 122 -8.32 -5.08 17.99
CA MET A 122 -9.04 -3.84 17.65
C MET A 122 -8.13 -2.73 17.10
N PHE A 123 -6.83 -2.80 17.39
CA PHE A 123 -5.83 -1.83 16.95
C PHE A 123 -5.18 -2.22 15.61
N ALA A 124 -5.42 -3.44 15.12
CA ALA A 124 -4.80 -3.97 13.92
C ALA A 124 -5.10 -3.14 12.65
N PRO A 125 -6.34 -2.64 12.42
CA PRO A 125 -6.62 -1.80 11.24
C PRO A 125 -5.72 -0.56 11.16
N TYR A 126 -5.58 0.15 12.28
CA TYR A 126 -4.70 1.32 12.37
C TYR A 126 -3.22 0.96 12.19
N LEU A 127 -2.73 -0.08 12.87
CA LEU A 127 -1.32 -0.43 12.82
C LEU A 127 -0.91 -0.97 11.46
N VAL A 128 -1.77 -1.73 10.79
CA VAL A 128 -1.55 -2.20 9.41
C VAL A 128 -1.60 -1.03 8.42
N ALA A 129 -2.55 -0.10 8.58
CA ALA A 129 -2.56 1.15 7.79
C ALA A 129 -1.28 1.97 8.01
N ALA A 130 -0.78 2.05 9.25
CA ALA A 130 0.47 2.74 9.57
C ALA A 130 1.69 2.09 8.91
N VAL A 131 1.71 0.77 8.72
CA VAL A 131 2.73 0.09 7.89
C VAL A 131 2.63 0.54 6.44
N ALA A 132 1.42 0.54 5.87
CA ALA A 132 1.21 0.94 4.48
C ALA A 132 1.49 2.44 4.22
N ASN A 133 1.32 3.30 5.23
CA ASN A 133 1.68 4.72 5.15
C ASN A 133 3.20 4.96 5.17
N ASP A 134 3.97 4.04 5.76
CA ASP A 134 5.42 4.14 5.90
C ASP A 134 6.18 3.19 4.94
N CYS A 135 5.49 2.55 3.99
CA CYS A 135 6.11 1.59 3.08
C CYS A 135 6.85 2.28 1.93
N SER A 136 7.86 1.59 1.39
CA SER A 136 8.67 2.06 0.27
C SER A 136 8.38 1.26 -1.00
N LEU A 137 8.43 1.92 -2.15
CA LEU A 137 8.32 1.29 -3.47
C LEU A 137 9.68 1.28 -4.17
N MET A 138 10.09 0.11 -4.66
CA MET A 138 11.23 -0.01 -5.57
C MET A 138 10.73 -0.38 -6.95
N ILE A 139 11.09 0.42 -7.94
CA ILE A 139 10.76 0.17 -9.35
C ILE A 139 12.05 -0.18 -10.06
N THR A 140 12.11 -1.40 -10.60
CA THR A 140 13.23 -1.85 -11.43
C THR A 140 12.79 -1.81 -12.89
N LEU A 141 13.56 -1.14 -13.73
CA LEU A 141 13.34 -1.08 -15.18
C LEU A 141 14.54 -1.68 -15.90
N ARG A 142 14.28 -2.60 -16.83
CA ARG A 142 15.30 -3.17 -17.72
C ARG A 142 14.91 -2.95 -19.17
N LYS A 143 15.74 -2.21 -19.91
CA LYS A 143 15.55 -1.98 -21.35
C LYS A 143 15.68 -3.30 -22.10
N ILE A 144 14.74 -3.57 -22.99
CA ILE A 144 14.78 -4.73 -23.89
C ILE A 144 15.65 -4.35 -25.09
N LEU A 145 16.62 -5.20 -25.43
CA LEU A 145 17.49 -5.03 -26.59
C LEU A 145 17.12 -6.11 -27.62
N GLY A 146 16.66 -5.68 -28.81
CA GLY A 146 16.24 -6.57 -29.90
C GLY A 146 14.76 -6.95 -29.90
N ASP A 147 14.36 -7.73 -30.91
CA ASP A 147 12.99 -8.23 -31.06
C ASP A 147 12.81 -9.46 -30.16
N MET A 148 12.17 -9.25 -29.01
CA MET A 148 11.65 -10.34 -28.18
C MET A 148 10.24 -10.70 -28.67
N GLU A 149 9.91 -11.98 -28.69
CA GLU A 149 8.53 -12.41 -28.92
C GLU A 149 7.62 -11.78 -27.84
N GLU A 150 6.72 -10.87 -28.26
CA GLU A 150 5.85 -10.05 -27.39
C GLU A 150 4.92 -10.89 -26.49
N SER A 151 4.82 -12.19 -26.74
CA SER A 151 3.77 -13.09 -26.25
C SER A 151 3.94 -13.57 -24.80
N THR A 152 5.01 -13.21 -24.07
CA THR A 152 5.31 -13.85 -22.78
C THR A 152 5.46 -12.95 -21.55
N MET A 153 5.37 -11.62 -21.65
CA MET A 153 5.65 -10.73 -20.50
C MET A 153 4.55 -9.69 -20.24
N GLU A 154 3.69 -9.95 -19.24
CA GLU A 154 2.63 -9.04 -18.78
C GLU A 154 3.16 -7.70 -18.21
N ASN A 155 4.45 -7.69 -17.84
CA ASN A 155 5.16 -6.61 -17.17
C ASN A 155 6.04 -5.75 -18.08
N ILE A 156 5.65 -5.56 -19.35
CA ILE A 156 6.33 -4.65 -20.27
C ILE A 156 5.66 -3.26 -20.27
N VAL A 157 6.47 -2.20 -20.23
CA VAL A 157 6.04 -0.81 -20.43
C VAL A 157 6.81 -0.18 -21.59
N GLU A 158 6.08 0.49 -22.49
CA GLU A 158 6.65 1.15 -23.66
C GLU A 158 6.79 2.67 -23.46
N SER A 159 7.89 3.20 -24.01
CA SER A 159 8.18 4.63 -24.10
C SER A 159 8.83 4.96 -25.45
N LYS A 160 9.05 6.25 -25.73
CA LYS A 160 9.79 6.69 -26.91
C LYS A 160 11.27 6.25 -26.93
N TYR A 161 11.80 5.78 -25.80
CA TYR A 161 13.18 5.26 -25.68
C TYR A 161 13.26 3.74 -25.79
N GLY A 162 12.15 3.07 -26.11
CA GLY A 162 12.06 1.62 -26.25
C GLY A 162 11.14 0.96 -25.23
N LYS A 163 11.20 -0.38 -25.18
CA LYS A 163 10.41 -1.23 -24.29
C LYS A 163 11.22 -1.61 -23.05
N PHE A 164 10.54 -1.64 -21.90
CA PHE A 164 11.15 -1.94 -20.61
C PHE A 164 10.39 -3.05 -19.92
N VAL A 165 11.10 -4.09 -19.47
CA VAL A 165 10.57 -5.04 -18.48
C VAL A 165 10.61 -4.36 -17.12
N ILE A 166 9.49 -4.37 -16.40
CA ILE A 166 9.37 -3.74 -15.10
C ILE A 166 9.11 -4.75 -13.99
N SER A 167 9.62 -4.44 -12.80
CA SER A 167 9.28 -5.15 -11.56
C SER A 167 9.10 -4.11 -10.47
N ILE A 168 8.07 -4.28 -9.65
CA ILE A 168 7.76 -3.40 -8.53
C ILE A 168 7.80 -4.22 -7.25
N GLY A 169 8.65 -3.82 -6.32
CA GLY A 169 8.69 -4.37 -4.97
C GLY A 169 8.19 -3.38 -3.93
N VAL A 170 7.53 -3.90 -2.89
CA VAL A 170 7.10 -3.14 -1.71
C VAL A 170 7.98 -3.53 -0.53
N PHE A 171 8.54 -2.53 0.16
CA PHE A 171 9.49 -2.71 1.25
C PHE A 171 9.00 -2.01 2.52
N ASP A 172 9.72 -2.23 3.62
CA ASP A 172 9.46 -1.64 4.95
C ASP A 172 8.12 -2.09 5.57
N LEU A 173 7.69 -3.32 5.24
CA LEU A 173 6.44 -3.92 5.72
C LEU A 173 6.51 -4.50 7.14
N TYR A 174 7.34 -3.91 8.01
CA TYR A 174 7.53 -4.39 9.38
C TYR A 174 6.33 -4.00 10.26
N PRO A 175 5.78 -4.92 11.06
CA PRO A 175 4.72 -4.60 12.00
C PRO A 175 5.10 -3.42 12.91
N LYS A 176 4.15 -2.50 13.15
CA LYS A 176 4.34 -1.36 14.06
C LYS A 176 3.91 -1.74 15.48
N PRO A 177 4.72 -1.43 16.51
CA PRO A 177 4.33 -1.72 17.88
C PRO A 177 3.13 -0.86 18.32
N MET A 178 2.34 -1.33 19.29
CA MET A 178 1.20 -0.57 19.84
C MET A 178 1.55 0.85 20.28
N SER A 179 2.74 1.06 20.85
CA SER A 179 3.26 2.38 21.23
C SER A 179 3.27 3.40 20.07
N THR A 180 3.25 2.95 18.82
CA THR A 180 3.13 3.80 17.62
C THR A 180 1.89 4.67 17.65
N ILE A 181 0.75 4.17 18.14
CA ILE A 181 -0.49 4.95 18.22
C ILE A 181 -0.29 6.18 19.12
N ARG A 182 0.33 6.02 20.30
CA ARG A 182 0.61 7.16 21.21
C ARG A 182 1.58 8.15 20.58
N LYS A 183 2.63 7.64 19.93
CA LYS A 183 3.63 8.48 19.23
C LYS A 183 2.97 9.31 18.13
N HIS A 184 2.12 8.69 17.31
CA HIS A 184 1.43 9.38 16.24
C HIS A 184 0.39 10.39 16.77
N GLU A 185 -0.37 10.07 17.81
CA GLU A 185 -1.30 11.03 18.44
C GLU A 185 -0.56 12.27 18.97
N LEU A 186 0.57 12.07 19.66
CA LEU A 186 1.39 13.18 20.15
C LEU A 186 1.94 14.03 19.00
N ARG A 187 2.49 13.36 17.97
CA ARG A 187 2.99 14.03 16.76
C ARG A 187 1.88 14.85 16.08
N ASN A 188 0.69 14.27 15.92
CA ASN A 188 -0.45 14.93 15.30
C ASN A 188 -0.89 16.16 16.11
N LYS A 189 -0.97 16.06 17.45
CA LYS A 189 -1.23 17.23 18.31
C LYS A 189 -0.20 18.34 18.11
N ASN A 190 1.08 18.00 18.02
CA ASN A 190 2.14 18.97 17.77
C ASN A 190 1.97 19.65 16.41
N TYR A 191 1.66 18.91 15.35
CA TYR A 191 1.37 19.50 14.04
C TYR A 191 0.16 20.44 14.08
N TRP A 192 -0.92 20.05 14.73
CA TRP A 192 -2.09 20.92 14.88
C TRP A 192 -1.79 22.21 15.64
N ASN A 193 -0.90 22.16 16.63
CA ASN A 193 -0.47 23.35 17.35
C ASN A 193 0.38 24.30 16.48
N VAL A 194 1.10 23.77 15.49
CA VAL A 194 1.92 24.57 14.55
C VAL A 194 1.06 25.13 13.40
N ILE A 195 0.05 24.38 12.95
CA ILE A 195 -0.79 24.74 11.79
C ILE A 195 -1.92 25.71 12.16
N ARG A 196 -2.22 25.91 13.45
CA ARG A 196 -3.12 26.97 13.93
C ARG A 196 -2.52 28.35 13.64
N LEU A 197 -2.77 28.85 12.42
CA LEU A 197 -2.77 30.26 12.05
C LEU A 197 -3.90 31.00 12.80
#